data_AF-A0A535A185-F1
#
_entry.id   AF-A0A535A185-F1
#
_cell.length_a   1.000
_cell.length_b   1.000
_cell.length_c   1.000
_cell.angle_alpha   90.00
_cell.angle_beta   90.00
_cell.angle_gamma   90.00
#
_symmetry.space_group_name_H-M   'P 1'
#
loop_
_entity.id
_entity.type
_entity.pdbx_description
1 polymer ?
#
loop_
_entity_poly.entity_id
_entity_poly.type
_entity_poly.pdbx_seq_one_letter_code
_entity_poly.pdbx_strand_id
1 'polypeptide(L)'
;MTYHTGDYVYPADLPRRLLCRVRNIESLSVRSCPSQILKLEPLEGPWPAGTELIRLDEWVIPAGPRRLWQDALRGREERPAVPRSRTEHAA
;
A
#
# COMPACT_ATOMS: atom_id res chain seq x y z
N MET A 1 -1.84 7.48 -16.04
CA MET A 1 -0.62 6.64 -16.05
C MET A 1 -1.11 5.22 -16.26
N THR A 2 -0.54 4.45 -17.19
CA THR A 2 -1.14 3.16 -17.56
C THR A 2 -0.61 2.06 -16.63
N TYR A 3 -1.50 1.29 -16.04
CA TYR A 3 -1.17 0.15 -15.21
C TYR A 3 -1.33 -1.15 -15.99
N HIS A 4 -0.47 -2.12 -15.66
CA HIS A 4 -0.50 -3.45 -16.23
C HIS A 4 -0.75 -4.52 -15.16
N THR A 5 -1.34 -5.64 -15.58
CA THR A 5 -1.46 -6.81 -14.73
C THR A 5 -0.08 -7.26 -14.25
N GLY A 6 0.07 -7.44 -12.94
CA GLY A 6 1.32 -7.76 -12.28
C GLY A 6 2.01 -6.58 -11.61
N ASP A 7 1.60 -5.34 -11.91
CA ASP A 7 2.16 -4.16 -11.26
C ASP A 7 1.83 -4.10 -9.77
N TYR A 8 2.69 -3.43 -9.02
CA TYR A 8 2.49 -3.19 -7.61
C TYR A 8 2.06 -1.75 -7.38
N VAL A 9 1.02 -1.56 -6.57
CA VAL A 9 0.41 -0.27 -6.30
C VAL A 9 0.02 -0.13 -4.83
N TYR A 10 -0.08 1.11 -4.38
CA TYR A 10 -0.62 1.48 -3.08
C TYR A 10 -1.94 2.24 -3.28
N PRO A 11 -3.07 1.72 -2.77
CA PRO A 11 -4.32 2.48 -2.75
C PRO A 11 -4.17 3.72 -1.87
N ALA A 12 -4.54 4.90 -2.37
CA ALA A 12 -4.44 6.17 -1.66
C ALA A 12 -5.66 6.47 -0.78
N ASP A 13 -6.74 5.70 -0.93
CA ASP A 13 -7.99 5.82 -0.17
C ASP A 13 -7.93 5.12 1.20
N LEU A 14 -6.91 4.31 1.45
CA LEU A 14 -6.74 3.57 2.68
C LEU A 14 -5.92 4.37 3.71
N PRO A 15 -6.26 4.27 5.01
CA PRO A 15 -5.53 4.96 6.08
C PRO A 15 -4.10 4.45 6.27
N ARG A 16 -3.79 3.24 5.76
CA ARG A 16 -2.46 2.65 5.77
C ARG A 16 -2.02 2.36 4.34
N ARG A 17 -0.72 2.53 4.07
CA ARG A 17 -0.11 2.12 2.81
C ARG A 17 -0.03 0.60 2.78
N LEU A 18 -0.81 -0.01 1.90
CA LEU A 18 -0.92 -1.45 1.80
C LEU A 18 -0.54 -1.87 0.39
N LEU A 19 0.48 -2.72 0.31
CA LEU A 19 0.97 -3.17 -0.97
C LEU A 19 -0.07 -4.08 -1.62
N CYS A 20 -0.53 -3.68 -2.80
CA CYS A 20 -1.47 -4.45 -3.58
C CYS A 20 -0.86 -4.78 -4.95
N ARG A 21 -1.18 -5.95 -5.47
CA ARG A 21 -0.81 -6.37 -6.82
C ARG A 21 -1.99 -6.19 -7.77
N VAL A 22 -1.76 -5.62 -8.94
CA VAL A 22 -2.75 -5.51 -10.00
C VAL A 22 -3.00 -6.90 -10.57
N ARG A 23 -4.17 -7.46 -10.30
CA ARG A 23 -4.58 -8.78 -10.77
C ARG A 23 -5.30 -8.73 -12.11
N ASN A 24 -6.05 -7.66 -12.34
CA ASN A 24 -6.71 -7.40 -13.62
C ASN A 24 -6.90 -5.90 -13.82
N ILE A 25 -7.04 -5.50 -15.08
CA ILE A 25 -7.28 -4.13 -15.51
C ILE A 25 -8.47 -4.11 -16.46
N GLU A 26 -9.41 -3.21 -16.21
CA GLU A 26 -10.54 -2.95 -17.08
C GLU A 26 -10.41 -1.52 -17.59
N SER A 27 -10.35 -1.36 -18.91
CA SER A 27 -10.31 -0.04 -19.54
C SER A 27 -11.70 0.58 -19.53
N LEU A 28 -11.84 1.75 -18.93
CA LEU A 28 -13.09 2.50 -18.91
C LEU A 28 -12.91 3.81 -19.69
N SER A 29 -13.65 3.97 -20.79
CA SER A 29 -13.68 5.20 -21.57
C SER A 29 -14.93 6.02 -21.20
N VAL A 30 -14.80 6.94 -20.25
CA VAL A 30 -15.90 7.87 -19.92
C VAL A 30 -15.65 9.20 -20.62
N ARG A 31 -16.56 9.58 -21.53
CA ARG A 31 -16.56 10.89 -22.23
C ARG A 31 -15.19 11.31 -22.77
N SER A 32 -14.51 10.39 -23.46
CA SER A 32 -13.19 10.61 -24.07
C SER A 32 -12.00 10.75 -23.12
N CYS A 33 -12.20 10.57 -21.81
CA CYS A 33 -11.09 10.40 -20.86
C CYS A 33 -10.78 8.89 -20.72
N PRO A 34 -9.56 8.45 -21.04
CA PRO A 34 -9.15 7.08 -20.77
C PRO A 34 -8.88 6.92 -19.27
N SER A 35 -9.73 6.17 -18.58
CA SER A 35 -9.54 5.75 -17.19
C SER A 35 -9.36 4.24 -17.13
N GLN A 36 -8.75 3.73 -16.05
CA GLN A 36 -8.61 2.29 -15.85
C GLN A 36 -9.16 1.91 -14.47
N ILE A 37 -10.02 0.90 -14.45
CA ILE A 37 -10.42 0.22 -13.23
C ILE A 37 -9.43 -0.90 -12.98
N LEU A 38 -8.81 -0.89 -11.82
CA LEU A 38 -7.82 -1.85 -11.37
C LEU A 38 -8.45 -2.78 -10.35
N LYS A 39 -8.34 -4.07 -10.61
CA LYS A 39 -8.64 -5.14 -9.66
C LYS A 39 -7.35 -5.49 -8.95
N LEU A 40 -7.32 -5.20 -7.65
CA LEU A 40 -6.14 -5.28 -6.83
C LEU A 40 -6.27 -6.45 -5.85
N GLU A 41 -5.20 -7.21 -5.73
CA GLU A 41 -5.04 -8.24 -4.71
C GLU A 41 -4.17 -7.67 -3.59
N PRO A 42 -4.72 -7.46 -2.38
CA PRO A 42 -3.94 -6.99 -1.23
C PRO A 42 -2.97 -8.09 -0.80
N LEU A 43 -1.67 -7.76 -0.75
CA LEU A 43 -0.63 -8.65 -0.25
C LEU A 43 -0.46 -8.52 1.27
N GLU A 44 -0.97 -7.43 1.84
CA GLU A 44 -0.84 -7.06 3.24
C GLU A 44 -2.16 -6.52 3.79
N GLY A 45 -2.41 -6.72 5.09
CA GLY A 45 -3.51 -6.10 5.83
C GLY A 45 -4.49 -7.10 6.47
N PRO A 46 -5.58 -6.61 7.10
CA PRO A 46 -6.52 -7.42 7.85
C PRO A 46 -7.52 -8.22 6.98
N TRP A 47 -7.37 -8.18 5.65
CA TRP A 47 -8.33 -8.81 4.76
C TRP A 47 -8.13 -10.32 4.68
N PRO A 48 -9.23 -11.09 4.58
CA PRO A 48 -9.14 -12.52 4.34
C PRO A 48 -8.55 -12.80 2.95
N ALA A 49 -7.88 -13.94 2.83
CA ALA A 49 -7.32 -14.41 1.58
C ALA A 49 -8.40 -14.49 0.49
N GLY A 50 -8.10 -13.97 -0.71
CA GLY A 50 -9.04 -13.90 -1.82
C GLY A 50 -9.89 -12.62 -1.88
N THR A 51 -9.63 -11.64 -1.01
CA THR A 51 -10.24 -10.31 -1.14
C THR A 51 -9.70 -9.60 -2.38
N GLU A 52 -10.59 -9.04 -3.20
CA GLU A 52 -10.23 -8.23 -4.36
C GLU A 52 -10.71 -6.78 -4.13
N LEU A 53 -9.79 -5.82 -4.20
CA LEU A 53 -10.09 -4.40 -4.08
C LEU A 53 -10.21 -3.79 -5.47
N ILE A 54 -11.33 -3.13 -5.75
CA ILE A 54 -11.58 -2.47 -7.04
C ILE A 54 -11.34 -0.97 -6.88
N ARG A 55 -10.39 -0.40 -7.63
CA ARG A 55 -10.03 1.03 -7.56
C ARG A 55 -9.79 1.61 -8.94
N LEU A 56 -10.01 2.92 -9.09
CA LEU A 56 -9.63 3.65 -10.31
C LEU A 56 -8.14 3.98 -10.29
N ASP A 57 -7.57 4.17 -11.47
CA ASP A 57 -6.17 4.55 -11.68
C ASP A 57 -5.79 5.85 -10.96
N GLU A 58 -6.74 6.76 -10.80
CA GLU A 58 -6.56 8.03 -10.08
C GLU A 58 -6.42 7.86 -8.55
N TRP A 59 -6.88 6.75 -7.98
CA TRP A 59 -6.85 6.46 -6.54
C TRP A 59 -5.71 5.52 -6.14
N VAL A 60 -4.79 5.23 -7.05
CA VAL A 60 -3.64 4.38 -6.78
C VAL A 60 -2.32 5.11 -7.03
N ILE A 61 -1.32 4.76 -6.23
CA ILE A 61 0.04 5.28 -6.34
C ILE A 61 0.93 4.12 -6.78
N PRO A 62 1.74 4.27 -7.85
CA PRO A 62 2.64 3.21 -8.29
C PRO A 62 3.70 2.91 -7.22
N ALA A 63 3.86 1.64 -6.86
CA ALA A 63 4.91 1.18 -5.97
C ALA A 63 6.23 1.06 -6.76
N GLY A 64 6.81 2.20 -7.12
CA GLY A 64 8.08 2.21 -7.83
C GLY A 64 9.21 1.58 -6.98
N PRO A 65 10.22 0.96 -7.59
CA PRO A 65 11.30 0.28 -6.88
C PRO A 65 12.05 1.19 -5.90
N ARG A 66 12.13 2.51 -6.13
CA ARG A 66 12.72 3.44 -5.14
C ARG A 66 11.85 3.68 -3.90
N ARG A 67 10.52 3.58 -4.01
CA ARG A 67 9.59 3.83 -2.89
C ARG A 67 9.44 2.63 -1.98
N LEU A 68 9.44 1.41 -2.54
CA LEU A 68 9.41 0.16 -1.77
C LEU A 68 10.56 0.07 -0.76
N TRP A 69 11.77 0.47 -1.15
CA TRP A 69 12.94 0.47 -0.27
C TRP A 69 12.87 1.57 0.80
N GLN A 70 12.28 2.74 0.49
CA GLN A 70 12.12 3.83 1.44
C GLN A 70 11.04 3.56 2.49
N ASP A 71 9.90 2.96 2.11
CA ASP A 71 8.84 2.59 3.05
C ASP A 71 9.24 1.37 3.91
N ALA A 72 9.99 0.40 3.38
CA ALA A 72 10.56 -0.69 4.17
C ALA A 72 11.56 -0.20 5.24
N LEU A 73 12.28 0.90 4.97
CA LEU A 73 13.16 1.55 5.95
C LEU A 73 12.36 2.35 6.99
N ARG A 74 11.25 3.01 6.60
CA ARG A 74 10.38 3.75 7.52
C ARG A 74 9.54 2.85 8.43
N GLY A 75 9.10 1.69 7.95
CA GLY A 75 8.33 0.72 8.74
C GLY A 75 9.11 0.05 9.88
N ARG A 76 10.44 0.21 9.94
CA ARG A 76 11.29 -0.29 11.05
C ARG A 76 11.43 0.68 12.22
N GLU A 77 10.84 1.86 12.15
CA GLU A 77 11.02 2.93 13.14
C GLU A 77 9.86 3.05 14.16
N GLU A 78 9.19 1.95 14.47
CA GLU A 78 8.42 1.80 15.71
C GLU A 78 9.02 0.65 16.54
N ARG A 79 10.26 0.83 16.99
CA ARG A 79 10.70 0.14 18.22
C ARG A 79 10.08 0.89 19.39
N PRO A 80 9.28 0.26 20.26
CA PRO A 80 8.84 0.91 21.48
C PRO A 80 10.08 1.31 22.26
N ALA A 81 10.19 2.60 22.58
CA ALA A 81 11.22 3.10 23.48
C ALA A 81 11.07 2.36 24.81
N VAL A 82 12.00 1.45 25.10
CA VAL A 82 12.10 0.77 26.39
C VAL A 82 12.17 1.86 27.47
N PRO A 83 11.21 1.92 28.41
CA PRO A 83 11.35 2.84 29.52
C PRO A 83 12.49 2.32 30.39
N ARG A 84 13.57 3.10 30.48
CA ARG A 84 14.65 2.83 31.44
C ARG A 84 14.10 3.11 32.83
N SER A 85 13.66 2.06 33.52
CA SER A 85 13.39 2.09 34.95
C SER A 85 14.70 2.44 35.66
N ARG A 86 14.82 3.70 36.09
CA ARG A 86 15.90 4.17 36.94
C ARG A 86 15.63 3.66 38.36
N THR A 87 16.18 2.48 38.68
CA THR A 87 16.29 2.01 40.06
C THR A 87 17.39 2.82 40.73
N GLU A 88 17.03 3.77 41.59
CA GLU A 88 17.96 4.37 42.54
C GLU A 88 17.67 3.77 43.92
N HIS A 89 18.56 2.86 44.32
CA HIS A 89 18.83 2.52 45.71
C HIS A 89 19.96 3.41 46.21
N ALA A 90 19.74 4.11 47.34
CA ALA A 90 20.71 4.55 48.37
C ALA A 90 20.03 5.68 49.17
N ALA A 91 20.05 5.76 50.50
CA ALA A 91 20.61 4.96 51.59
C ALA A 91 19.82 5.31 52.87
#